data_AF-A0A7C1F444-F1
#
_entry.id   AF-A0A7C1F444-F1
#
_cell.length_a   1.000
_cell.length_b   1.000
_cell.length_c   1.000
_cell.angle_alpha   90.00
_cell.angle_beta   90.00
_cell.angle_gamma   90.00
#
_symmetry.space_group_name_H-M   'P 1'
#
loop_
_entity.id
_entity.type
_entity.pdbx_description
1 polymer ?
#
loop_
_entity_poly.entity_id
_entity_poly.type
_entity_poly.pdbx_seq_one_letter_code
_entity_poly.pdbx_strand_id
1 'polypeptide(L)'
;MKNQLLTIFAILFLSSICLADDYVATLSDKSGVVYLRDKNNIPYGEAKKGIKLKVGNWIKTGNDGWAILSLVDGSKITLANNTELEITEFLINKNSRQGVFSVSQGKLRATIVRMSQDRVDYKVKSPTSVAGIKGTEFMMLSRGEANVFFGNEGVAEIYGNVEQAKPLTVDTMVQNTRGFVPTDPVKVEQGTSLDVAKKHLSKITAAKPPEDWEISNNLPNIIARWNINYGHYLADSGKYDEALYVFQIALDLTEKPEIRSDARLERGAVYARFLKNPEAALAEYLLIIEEYPEVPQRELALFYTAMTLYELKFFHKAKERLLQYKKEYPDGKYIGNVETMLNILK
;
A
#
# COMPACT_ATOMS: atom_id res chain seq x y z
N MET A 1 28.81 -22.45 -84.77
CA MET A 1 29.28 -22.75 -83.41
C MET A 1 28.67 -21.74 -82.46
N LYS A 2 27.88 -22.25 -81.50
CA LYS A 2 27.15 -21.50 -80.47
C LYS A 2 28.13 -20.90 -79.45
N ASN A 3 27.78 -19.75 -78.85
CA ASN A 3 27.79 -19.52 -77.40
C ASN A 3 27.24 -18.12 -77.10
N GLN A 4 25.97 -18.05 -76.71
CA GLN A 4 25.39 -16.90 -76.02
C GLN A 4 25.65 -17.08 -74.53
N LEU A 5 26.36 -16.13 -73.91
CA LEU A 5 26.54 -16.03 -72.47
C LEU A 5 25.27 -15.41 -71.87
N LEU A 6 24.51 -16.18 -71.10
CA LEU A 6 23.33 -15.74 -70.38
C LEU A 6 23.76 -15.38 -68.94
N THR A 7 23.82 -14.09 -68.61
CA THR A 7 24.13 -13.62 -67.25
C THR A 7 22.85 -13.63 -66.41
N ILE A 8 22.72 -14.59 -65.50
CA ILE A 8 21.59 -14.70 -64.57
C ILE A 8 21.86 -13.79 -63.36
N PHE A 9 21.04 -12.76 -63.19
CA PHE A 9 21.01 -11.88 -62.03
C PHE A 9 20.12 -12.52 -60.95
N ALA A 10 20.73 -13.17 -59.96
CA ALA A 10 20.00 -13.79 -58.85
C ALA A 10 19.57 -12.73 -57.83
N ILE A 11 18.30 -12.33 -57.88
CA ILE A 11 17.66 -11.49 -56.87
C ILE A 11 17.43 -12.35 -55.61
N LEU A 12 18.32 -12.19 -54.62
CA LEU A 12 18.14 -12.71 -53.26
C LEU A 12 17.00 -11.96 -52.58
N PHE A 13 15.79 -12.50 -52.64
CA PHE A 13 14.71 -12.16 -51.71
C PHE A 13 15.10 -12.65 -50.32
N LEU A 14 15.74 -11.80 -49.51
CA LEU A 14 15.78 -11.98 -48.06
C LEU A 14 14.35 -11.83 -47.55
N SER A 15 13.66 -12.95 -47.36
CA SER A 15 12.47 -13.02 -46.53
C SER A 15 12.87 -12.69 -45.10
N SER A 16 12.64 -11.45 -44.68
CA SER A 16 12.69 -11.07 -43.27
C SER A 16 11.72 -11.95 -42.50
N ILE A 17 12.23 -12.96 -41.81
CA ILE A 17 11.47 -13.71 -40.81
C ILE A 17 11.18 -12.68 -39.71
N CYS A 18 9.99 -12.09 -39.75
CA CYS A 18 9.46 -11.28 -38.68
C CYS A 18 9.21 -12.24 -37.52
N LEU A 19 10.20 -12.39 -36.63
CA LEU A 19 9.99 -13.04 -35.35
C LEU A 19 8.89 -12.24 -34.65
N ALA A 20 7.76 -12.90 -34.39
CA ALA A 20 6.70 -12.33 -33.58
C ALA A 20 7.32 -11.91 -32.24
N ASP A 21 7.33 -10.61 -31.99
CA ASP A 21 7.91 -10.03 -30.80
C ASP A 21 7.02 -10.43 -29.61
N ASP A 22 7.52 -11.32 -28.75
CA ASP A 22 6.79 -11.90 -27.62
C ASP A 22 6.75 -10.90 -26.44
N TYR A 23 6.18 -9.73 -26.68
CA TYR A 23 5.97 -8.70 -25.67
C TYR A 23 4.50 -8.69 -25.23
N VAL A 24 4.30 -8.31 -23.98
CA VAL A 24 2.99 -8.31 -23.32
C VAL A 24 2.55 -6.90 -22.94
N ALA A 25 3.49 -5.97 -22.86
CA ALA A 25 3.22 -4.56 -22.60
C ALA A 25 4.21 -3.64 -23.33
N THR A 26 3.84 -2.37 -23.48
CA THR A 26 4.74 -1.29 -23.91
C THR A 26 4.73 -0.19 -22.86
N LEU A 27 5.89 0.37 -22.51
CA LEU A 27 5.98 1.63 -21.76
C LEU A 27 5.53 2.76 -22.70
N SER A 28 4.22 2.97 -22.79
CA SER A 28 3.62 3.85 -23.80
C SER A 28 3.78 5.31 -23.47
N ASP A 29 3.94 5.65 -22.19
CA ASP A 29 4.33 6.99 -21.77
C ASP A 29 5.12 7.00 -20.47
N LYS A 30 5.93 8.04 -20.27
CA LYS A 30 6.66 8.25 -19.02
C LYS A 30 6.95 9.72 -18.74
N SER A 31 7.13 10.04 -17.46
CA SER A 31 7.71 11.29 -16.97
C SER A 31 8.68 10.98 -15.83
N GLY A 32 9.67 11.85 -15.63
CA GLY A 32 10.74 11.63 -14.65
C GLY A 32 11.52 10.33 -14.92
N VAL A 33 12.16 9.82 -13.86
CA VAL A 33 13.00 8.62 -13.96
C VAL A 33 12.15 7.35 -13.87
N VAL A 34 12.31 6.48 -14.86
CA VAL A 34 11.71 5.14 -14.90
C VAL A 34 12.80 4.15 -15.24
N TYR A 35 12.85 3.05 -14.51
CA TYR A 35 13.81 1.99 -14.67
C TYR A 35 13.16 0.70 -15.13
N LEU A 36 13.93 -0.11 -15.86
CA LEU A 36 13.59 -1.46 -16.30
C LEU A 36 14.64 -2.44 -15.75
N ARG A 37 14.19 -3.62 -15.33
CA ARG A 37 15.05 -4.78 -15.07
C ARG A 37 14.47 -5.99 -15.78
N ASP A 38 15.30 -6.71 -16.53
CA ASP A 38 14.85 -7.82 -17.38
C ASP A 38 14.41 -9.05 -16.59
N LYS A 39 15.16 -9.39 -15.54
CA LYS A 39 14.89 -10.51 -14.62
C LYS A 39 15.59 -10.28 -13.28
N ASN A 40 15.28 -11.12 -12.30
CA ASN A 40 15.91 -11.08 -10.98
C ASN A 40 17.44 -11.12 -11.06
N ASN A 41 18.08 -10.44 -10.11
CA ASN A 41 19.54 -10.30 -9.97
C ASN A 41 20.25 -9.51 -11.09
N ILE A 42 19.52 -8.87 -11.99
CA ILE A 42 20.08 -7.88 -12.93
C ILE A 42 19.86 -6.47 -12.36
N PRO A 43 20.86 -5.57 -12.40
CA PRO A 43 20.66 -4.18 -12.00
C PRO A 43 19.58 -3.48 -12.85
N TYR A 44 18.92 -2.50 -12.25
CA TYR A 44 18.00 -1.62 -12.99
C TYR A 44 18.76 -0.75 -13.98
N GLY A 45 18.30 -0.69 -15.22
CA GLY A 45 18.71 0.28 -16.24
C GLY A 45 17.60 1.31 -16.48
N GLU A 46 17.94 2.46 -17.04
CA GLU A 46 16.93 3.48 -17.38
C GLU A 46 16.04 2.99 -18.55
N ALA A 47 14.72 3.14 -18.38
CA ALA A 47 13.73 2.78 -19.37
C ALA A 47 13.35 3.97 -20.26
N LYS A 48 13.26 3.72 -21.57
CA LYS A 48 12.81 4.70 -22.56
C LYS A 48 11.38 4.44 -22.98
N LYS A 49 10.64 5.50 -23.27
CA LYS A 49 9.30 5.41 -23.88
C LYS A 49 9.35 4.54 -25.14
N GLY A 50 8.33 3.70 -25.32
CA GLY A 50 8.20 2.77 -26.43
C GLY A 50 8.89 1.43 -26.22
N ILE A 51 9.61 1.21 -25.11
CA ILE A 51 10.20 -0.10 -24.83
C ILE A 51 9.11 -1.15 -24.64
N LYS A 52 9.34 -2.31 -25.24
CA LYS A 52 8.47 -3.48 -25.14
C LYS A 52 8.90 -4.33 -23.95
N LEU A 53 7.92 -4.78 -23.19
CA LEU A 53 8.09 -5.51 -21.94
C LEU A 53 7.57 -6.93 -22.09
N LYS A 54 8.28 -7.85 -21.47
CA LYS A 54 7.98 -9.28 -21.45
C LYS A 54 7.61 -9.75 -20.04
N VAL A 55 7.04 -10.94 -19.95
CA VAL A 55 6.89 -11.61 -18.66
C VAL A 55 8.26 -11.76 -17.98
N GLY A 56 8.31 -11.51 -16.68
CA GLY A 56 9.53 -11.45 -15.86
C GLY A 56 10.20 -10.08 -15.79
N ASN A 57 9.77 -9.10 -16.61
CA ASN A 57 10.30 -7.74 -16.53
C ASN A 57 9.74 -6.97 -15.35
N TRP A 58 10.59 -6.10 -14.80
CA TRP A 58 10.28 -5.20 -13.70
C TRP A 58 10.36 -3.75 -14.15
N ILE A 59 9.36 -2.97 -13.78
CA ILE A 59 9.33 -1.52 -13.96
C ILE A 59 9.37 -0.85 -12.60
N LYS A 60 10.25 0.15 -12.47
CA LYS A 60 10.39 0.95 -11.25
C LYS A 60 10.35 2.44 -11.56
N THR A 61 9.45 3.19 -10.95
CA THR A 61 9.41 4.66 -11.02
C THR A 61 10.22 5.25 -9.87
N GLY A 62 11.02 6.28 -10.17
CA GLY A 62 11.76 7.07 -9.16
C GLY A 62 10.85 7.96 -8.32
N ASN A 63 11.45 8.84 -7.52
CA ASN A 63 10.73 9.82 -6.69
C ASN A 63 9.97 10.88 -7.51
N ASP A 64 10.41 11.13 -8.74
CA ASP A 64 9.78 12.00 -9.74
C ASP A 64 9.11 11.22 -10.89
N GLY A 65 9.14 9.88 -10.81
CA GLY A 65 8.82 8.98 -11.91
C GLY A 65 7.32 8.74 -12.07
N TRP A 66 6.88 8.62 -13.32
CA TRP A 66 5.53 8.24 -13.70
C TRP A 66 5.57 7.42 -14.98
N ALA A 67 4.73 6.40 -15.10
CA ALA A 67 4.74 5.50 -16.26
C ALA A 67 3.33 5.01 -16.61
N ILE A 68 3.05 4.86 -17.92
CA ILE A 68 1.91 4.09 -18.42
C ILE A 68 2.43 2.84 -19.12
N LEU A 69 1.98 1.68 -18.65
CA LEU A 69 2.14 0.41 -19.33
C LEU A 69 0.86 0.12 -20.10
N SER A 70 0.95 0.06 -21.42
CA SER A 70 -0.15 -0.39 -22.29
C SER A 70 0.05 -1.85 -22.64
N LEU A 71 -0.85 -2.70 -22.15
CA LEU A 71 -0.85 -4.13 -22.40
C LEU A 71 -1.36 -4.42 -23.82
N VAL A 72 -0.94 -5.53 -24.40
CA VAL A 72 -1.29 -5.88 -25.78
C VAL A 72 -2.78 -6.18 -26.00
N ASP A 73 -3.56 -6.37 -24.94
CA ASP A 73 -5.02 -6.49 -24.99
C ASP A 73 -5.77 -5.15 -24.84
N GLY A 74 -5.04 -4.03 -24.78
CA GLY A 74 -5.59 -2.69 -24.62
C GLY A 74 -5.76 -2.24 -23.17
N SER A 75 -5.57 -3.13 -22.19
CA SER A 75 -5.56 -2.76 -20.77
C SER A 75 -4.39 -1.84 -20.44
N LYS A 76 -4.52 -1.03 -19.40
CA LYS A 76 -3.49 -0.07 -18.98
C LYS A 76 -3.19 -0.18 -17.49
N ILE A 77 -1.91 -0.06 -17.15
CA ILE A 77 -1.45 0.09 -15.77
C ILE A 77 -0.65 1.38 -15.68
N THR A 78 -1.15 2.36 -14.93
CA THR A 78 -0.45 3.62 -14.66
C THR A 78 0.25 3.52 -13.30
N LEU A 79 1.55 3.79 -13.26
CA LEU A 79 2.38 3.78 -12.07
C LEU A 79 2.72 5.21 -11.68
N ALA A 80 2.46 5.58 -10.42
CA ALA A 80 2.92 6.85 -9.84
C ALA A 80 4.36 6.71 -9.31
N ASN A 81 4.92 7.77 -8.72
CA ASN A 81 6.28 7.75 -8.17
C ASN A 81 6.49 6.69 -7.07
N ASN A 82 7.73 6.23 -6.94
CA ASN A 82 8.16 5.22 -5.98
C ASN A 82 7.38 3.89 -6.08
N THR A 83 7.12 3.44 -7.31
CA THR A 83 6.37 2.21 -7.59
C THR A 83 7.25 1.19 -8.28
N GLU A 84 7.19 -0.06 -7.81
CA GLU A 84 7.96 -1.17 -8.37
C GLU A 84 7.02 -2.36 -8.65
N LEU A 85 6.89 -2.68 -9.94
CA LEU A 85 5.94 -3.64 -10.51
C LEU A 85 6.69 -4.68 -11.35
N GLU A 86 6.41 -5.96 -11.14
CA GLU A 86 6.80 -7.06 -12.01
C GLU A 86 5.60 -7.56 -12.83
N ILE A 87 5.82 -7.87 -14.10
CA ILE A 87 4.87 -8.62 -14.92
C ILE A 87 5.15 -10.12 -14.72
N THR A 88 4.45 -10.77 -13.80
CA THR A 88 4.74 -12.15 -13.40
C THR A 88 4.14 -13.17 -14.38
N GLU A 89 2.92 -12.93 -14.86
CA GLU A 89 2.26 -13.78 -15.85
C GLU A 89 1.42 -12.93 -16.80
N PHE A 90 1.33 -13.34 -18.05
CA PHE A 90 0.41 -12.74 -19.00
C PHE A 90 0.08 -13.72 -20.12
N LEU A 91 -1.18 -14.11 -20.23
CA LEU A 91 -1.65 -15.12 -21.18
C LEU A 91 -2.92 -14.62 -21.87
N ILE A 92 -2.89 -14.63 -23.20
CA ILE A 92 -4.01 -14.30 -24.06
C ILE A 92 -4.35 -15.52 -24.91
N ASN A 93 -5.59 -15.98 -24.79
CA ASN A 93 -6.20 -16.94 -25.70
C ASN A 93 -7.44 -16.32 -26.36
N LYS A 94 -8.00 -17.01 -27.35
CA LYS A 94 -9.15 -16.53 -28.14
C LYS A 94 -10.31 -15.96 -27.30
N ASN A 95 -10.58 -16.55 -26.12
CA ASN A 95 -11.70 -16.20 -25.24
C ASN A 95 -11.28 -15.98 -23.76
N SER A 96 -9.98 -15.84 -23.48
CA SER A 96 -9.51 -15.66 -22.09
C SER A 96 -8.29 -14.78 -22.01
N ARG A 97 -8.28 -13.90 -21.01
CA ARG A 97 -7.12 -13.07 -20.69
C ARG A 97 -6.79 -13.20 -19.23
N GLN A 98 -5.55 -13.56 -18.96
CA GLN A 98 -5.00 -13.72 -17.62
C GLN A 98 -3.76 -12.86 -17.49
N GLY A 99 -3.65 -12.14 -16.38
CA GLY A 99 -2.49 -11.32 -16.07
C GLY A 99 -2.19 -11.35 -14.59
N VAL A 100 -0.94 -11.52 -14.20
CA VAL A 100 -0.50 -11.43 -12.81
C VAL A 100 0.61 -10.38 -12.72
N PHE A 101 0.37 -9.36 -11.92
CA PHE A 101 1.31 -8.26 -11.69
C PHE A 101 1.66 -8.20 -10.21
N SER A 102 2.95 -8.30 -9.89
CA SER A 102 3.42 -8.23 -8.51
C SER A 102 3.91 -6.83 -8.20
N VAL A 103 3.33 -6.17 -7.20
CA VAL A 103 3.69 -4.85 -6.71
C VAL A 103 4.38 -5.02 -5.38
N SER A 104 5.63 -4.58 -5.28
CA SER A 104 6.35 -4.59 -4.01
C SER A 104 6.00 -3.38 -3.14
N GLN A 105 5.85 -2.22 -3.78
CA GLN A 105 5.43 -0.97 -3.16
C GLN A 105 5.00 0.03 -4.23
N GLY A 106 4.32 1.08 -3.80
CA GLY A 106 3.98 2.24 -4.62
C GLY A 106 2.49 2.37 -4.88
N LYS A 107 2.14 3.05 -5.97
CA LYS A 107 0.78 3.48 -6.26
C LYS A 107 0.48 3.25 -7.73
N LEU A 108 -0.66 2.62 -8.01
CA LEU A 108 -1.07 2.35 -9.38
C LEU A 108 -2.56 2.51 -9.60
N ARG A 109 -2.92 2.67 -10.87
CA ARG A 109 -4.26 2.46 -11.40
C ARG A 109 -4.18 1.37 -12.45
N ALA A 110 -5.06 0.40 -12.37
CA ALA A 110 -5.24 -0.61 -13.40
C ALA A 110 -6.61 -0.44 -14.05
N THR A 111 -6.62 -0.23 -15.37
CA THR A 111 -7.82 -0.12 -16.20
C THR A 111 -7.83 -1.32 -17.13
N ILE A 112 -8.67 -2.32 -16.83
CA ILE A 112 -8.71 -3.58 -17.56
C ILE A 112 -9.81 -3.55 -18.60
N VAL A 113 -9.45 -3.77 -19.87
CA VAL A 113 -10.42 -3.84 -20.97
C VAL A 113 -11.18 -5.16 -20.89
N ARG A 114 -12.52 -5.09 -20.92
CA ARG A 114 -13.40 -6.26 -20.96
C ARG A 114 -14.16 -6.29 -22.28
N MET A 115 -14.00 -7.38 -23.02
CA MET A 115 -14.87 -7.71 -24.16
C MET A 115 -16.01 -8.62 -23.67
N SER A 116 -17.22 -8.47 -24.21
CA SER A 116 -18.44 -9.08 -23.68
C SER A 116 -18.44 -10.62 -23.56
N GLN A 117 -17.49 -11.32 -24.18
CA GLN A 117 -17.36 -12.79 -24.14
C GLN A 117 -16.06 -13.31 -23.48
N ASP A 118 -15.12 -12.42 -23.11
CA ASP A 118 -13.83 -12.84 -22.58
C ASP A 118 -13.93 -13.22 -21.10
N ARG A 119 -13.31 -14.35 -20.72
CA ARG A 119 -12.99 -14.62 -19.31
C ARG A 119 -11.76 -13.82 -18.93
N VAL A 120 -11.93 -12.82 -18.06
CA VAL A 120 -10.85 -11.96 -17.55
C VAL A 120 -10.46 -12.41 -16.14
N ASP A 121 -9.22 -12.84 -15.95
CA ASP A 121 -8.62 -13.20 -14.65
C ASP A 121 -7.32 -12.42 -14.44
N TYR A 122 -7.46 -11.14 -14.12
CA TYR A 122 -6.31 -10.29 -13.79
C TYR A 122 -6.09 -10.28 -12.28
N LYS A 123 -4.83 -10.30 -11.85
CA LYS A 123 -4.44 -10.27 -10.44
C LYS A 123 -3.34 -9.23 -10.24
N VAL A 124 -3.54 -8.34 -9.28
CA VAL A 124 -2.45 -7.53 -8.73
C VAL A 124 -2.11 -8.06 -7.35
N LYS A 125 -0.88 -8.54 -7.18
CA LYS A 125 -0.38 -9.15 -5.96
C LYS A 125 0.52 -8.18 -5.23
N SER A 126 0.43 -8.13 -3.92
CA SER A 126 1.42 -7.53 -3.02
C SER A 126 1.92 -8.58 -2.04
N PRO A 127 2.87 -8.26 -1.13
CA PRO A 127 3.34 -9.23 -0.14
C PRO A 127 2.23 -9.83 0.74
N THR A 128 1.13 -9.10 0.95
CA THR A 128 0.04 -9.49 1.85
C THR A 128 -1.34 -9.59 1.19
N SER A 129 -1.48 -9.27 -0.10
CA SER A 129 -2.78 -9.21 -0.76
C SER A 129 -2.76 -9.71 -2.20
N VAL A 130 -3.92 -10.17 -2.65
CA VAL A 130 -4.21 -10.39 -4.06
C VAL A 130 -5.51 -9.67 -4.41
N ALA A 131 -5.45 -8.71 -5.33
CA ALA A 131 -6.64 -8.11 -5.94
C ALA A 131 -6.99 -8.87 -7.22
N GLY A 132 -8.04 -9.69 -7.18
CA GLY A 132 -8.62 -10.39 -8.32
C GLY A 132 -9.61 -9.51 -9.09
N ILE A 133 -9.33 -9.28 -10.36
CA ILE A 133 -10.02 -8.30 -11.20
C ILE A 133 -10.78 -9.05 -12.29
N LYS A 134 -12.12 -9.02 -12.21
CA LYS A 134 -13.02 -9.69 -13.17
C LYS A 134 -13.50 -8.75 -14.28
N GLY A 135 -12.73 -7.68 -14.55
CA GLY A 135 -12.95 -6.63 -15.55
C GLY A 135 -13.50 -5.36 -14.92
N THR A 136 -12.70 -4.28 -14.85
CA THR A 136 -12.93 -3.07 -14.02
C THR A 136 -11.71 -2.12 -14.04
N GLU A 137 -11.90 -0.87 -13.63
CA GLU A 137 -10.86 0.04 -13.14
C GLU A 137 -10.80 0.11 -11.59
N PHE A 138 -9.60 -0.05 -11.02
CA PHE A 138 -9.35 0.23 -9.60
C PHE A 138 -7.99 0.89 -9.40
N MET A 139 -7.79 1.45 -8.20
CA MET A 139 -6.54 2.05 -7.79
C MET A 139 -6.02 1.38 -6.52
N MET A 140 -4.70 1.30 -6.40
CA MET A 140 -4.01 0.67 -5.29
C MET A 140 -2.88 1.57 -4.78
N LEU A 141 -2.74 1.64 -3.47
CA LEU A 141 -1.54 2.05 -2.75
C LEU A 141 -1.01 0.84 -1.98
N SER A 142 0.27 0.52 -2.13
CA SER A 142 0.98 -0.48 -1.35
C SER A 142 2.19 0.17 -0.68
N ARG A 143 2.30 0.03 0.64
CA ARG A 143 3.44 0.54 1.41
C ARG A 143 3.67 -0.32 2.65
N GLY A 144 4.92 -0.75 2.84
CA GLY A 144 5.22 -1.78 3.83
C GLY A 144 4.38 -3.02 3.53
N GLU A 145 3.56 -3.42 4.48
CA GLU A 145 2.62 -4.52 4.31
C GLU A 145 1.18 -4.07 4.05
N ALA A 146 0.91 -2.78 4.21
CA ALA A 146 -0.41 -2.24 4.05
C ALA A 146 -0.74 -2.06 2.57
N ASN A 147 -1.95 -2.46 2.20
CA ASN A 147 -2.53 -2.14 0.90
C ASN A 147 -3.86 -1.44 1.09
N VAL A 148 -4.11 -0.48 0.21
CA VAL A 148 -5.34 0.31 0.16
C VAL A 148 -5.85 0.28 -1.26
N PHE A 149 -7.10 -0.15 -1.44
CA PHE A 149 -7.74 -0.28 -2.73
C PHE A 149 -8.96 0.64 -2.81
N PHE A 150 -9.11 1.33 -3.94
CA PHE A 150 -10.30 2.12 -4.25
C PHE A 150 -10.95 1.60 -5.53
N GLY A 151 -12.25 1.33 -5.49
CA GLY A 151 -13.03 0.92 -6.65
C GLY A 151 -13.51 2.14 -7.46
N ASN A 152 -13.27 2.12 -8.77
CA ASN A 152 -13.70 3.19 -9.69
C ASN A 152 -14.82 2.73 -10.64
N GLU A 153 -14.72 1.53 -11.19
CA GLU A 153 -15.76 0.92 -12.02
C GLU A 153 -15.99 -0.53 -11.57
N GLY A 154 -17.09 -1.16 -11.97
CA GLY A 154 -17.37 -2.59 -11.77
C GLY A 154 -17.05 -3.15 -10.36
N VAL A 155 -16.48 -4.36 -10.33
CA VAL A 155 -16.21 -5.13 -9.11
C VAL A 155 -14.87 -5.86 -9.20
N ALA A 156 -14.06 -5.72 -8.15
CA ALA A 156 -12.91 -6.57 -7.88
C ALA A 156 -13.10 -7.36 -6.57
N GLU A 157 -12.35 -8.43 -6.39
CA GLU A 157 -12.31 -9.22 -5.16
C GLU A 157 -10.93 -9.07 -4.54
N ILE A 158 -10.89 -8.58 -3.30
CA ILE A 158 -9.64 -8.42 -2.56
C ILE A 158 -9.49 -9.61 -1.63
N TYR A 159 -8.36 -10.28 -1.76
CA TYR A 159 -7.96 -11.42 -0.96
C TYR A 159 -6.77 -11.01 -0.08
N GLY A 160 -6.73 -11.54 1.14
CA GLY A 160 -5.52 -11.54 1.96
C GLY A 160 -4.81 -12.88 1.87
N ASN A 161 -4.30 -13.37 3.00
CA ASN A 161 -3.63 -14.68 3.08
C ASN A 161 -4.60 -15.86 3.25
N VAL A 162 -5.90 -15.61 3.42
CA VAL A 162 -6.95 -16.64 3.45
C VAL A 162 -7.86 -16.52 2.23
N GLU A 163 -8.58 -17.60 1.92
CA GLU A 163 -9.46 -17.70 0.75
C GLU A 163 -10.68 -16.78 0.81
N GLN A 164 -10.97 -16.15 1.95
CA GLN A 164 -12.11 -15.22 2.06
C GLN A 164 -11.79 -13.87 1.43
N ALA A 165 -12.57 -13.51 0.40
CA ALA A 165 -12.48 -12.23 -0.28
C ALA A 165 -13.45 -11.17 0.24
N LYS A 166 -13.11 -9.90 0.01
CA LYS A 166 -14.01 -8.74 0.18
C LYS A 166 -14.26 -8.07 -1.18
N PRO A 167 -15.50 -7.71 -1.51
CA PRO A 167 -15.81 -7.07 -2.78
C PRO A 167 -15.36 -5.61 -2.74
N LEU A 168 -14.57 -5.19 -3.72
CA LEU A 168 -14.26 -3.79 -3.99
C LEU A 168 -15.18 -3.31 -5.10
N THR A 169 -16.13 -2.44 -4.75
CA THR A 169 -17.09 -1.85 -5.69
C THR A 169 -16.85 -0.36 -5.87
N VAL A 170 -17.55 0.26 -6.83
CA VAL A 170 -17.49 1.70 -7.08
C VAL A 170 -17.71 2.50 -5.79
N ASP A 171 -16.84 3.50 -5.57
CA ASP A 171 -16.88 4.38 -4.40
C ASP A 171 -16.81 3.64 -3.06
N THR A 172 -16.05 2.54 -3.03
CA THR A 172 -15.65 1.89 -1.79
C THR A 172 -14.14 1.83 -1.65
N MET A 173 -13.69 1.74 -0.41
CA MET A 173 -12.33 1.40 -0.03
C MET A 173 -12.31 0.05 0.66
N VAL A 174 -11.35 -0.79 0.28
CA VAL A 174 -10.98 -2.01 1.01
C VAL A 174 -9.49 -1.92 1.33
N GLN A 175 -9.09 -2.36 2.51
CA GLN A 175 -7.71 -2.34 2.94
C GLN A 175 -7.31 -3.71 3.50
N ASN A 176 -6.01 -3.95 3.56
CA ASN A 176 -5.47 -5.06 4.34
C ASN A 176 -4.04 -4.77 4.78
N THR A 177 -3.56 -5.54 5.74
CA THR A 177 -2.14 -5.62 6.12
C THR A 177 -1.83 -7.07 6.54
N ARG A 178 -0.74 -7.29 7.30
CA ARG A 178 -0.50 -8.55 8.02
C ARG A 178 -1.76 -8.89 8.83
N GLY A 179 -2.45 -9.96 8.49
CA GLY A 179 -3.75 -10.28 9.08
C GLY A 179 -4.69 -10.77 8.00
N PHE A 180 -5.35 -11.88 8.28
CA PHE A 180 -5.82 -12.81 7.25
C PHE A 180 -6.83 -12.21 6.26
N VAL A 181 -7.92 -11.60 6.72
CA VAL A 181 -9.02 -11.14 5.86
C VAL A 181 -8.91 -9.62 5.63
N PRO A 182 -9.15 -9.12 4.40
CA PRO A 182 -9.28 -7.68 4.17
C PRO A 182 -10.44 -7.04 4.96
N THR A 183 -10.39 -5.73 5.14
CA THR A 183 -11.46 -4.97 5.81
C THR A 183 -12.78 -5.08 5.06
N ASP A 184 -13.90 -4.92 5.77
CA ASP A 184 -15.16 -4.69 5.09
C ASP A 184 -15.09 -3.45 4.18
N PRO A 185 -15.83 -3.42 3.06
CA PRO A 185 -15.85 -2.27 2.18
C PRO A 185 -16.40 -1.04 2.90
N VAL A 186 -15.63 0.04 2.92
CA VAL A 186 -16.03 1.33 3.48
C VAL A 186 -16.43 2.26 2.35
N LYS A 187 -17.63 2.83 2.43
CA LYS A 187 -18.12 3.77 1.42
C LYS A 187 -17.32 5.08 1.44
N VAL A 188 -16.98 5.56 0.26
CA VAL A 188 -16.29 6.83 0.03
C VAL A 188 -17.34 7.92 -0.19
N GLU A 189 -17.67 8.64 0.87
CA GLU A 189 -18.65 9.73 0.80
C GLU A 189 -18.00 11.04 0.34
N GLN A 190 -18.68 11.77 -0.56
CA GLN A 190 -18.17 13.02 -1.10
C GLN A 190 -17.87 14.04 0.00
N GLY A 191 -16.73 14.72 -0.11
CA GLY A 191 -16.31 15.75 0.85
C GLY A 191 -15.63 15.20 2.11
N THR A 192 -15.56 13.88 2.28
CA THR A 192 -14.79 13.27 3.38
C THR A 192 -13.29 13.27 3.09
N SER A 193 -12.47 13.10 4.12
CA SER A 193 -11.02 12.90 3.95
C SER A 193 -10.69 11.64 3.14
N LEU A 194 -11.58 10.65 3.14
CA LEU A 194 -11.46 9.46 2.30
C LEU A 194 -11.70 9.77 0.80
N ASP A 195 -12.69 10.61 0.49
CA ASP A 195 -12.91 11.12 -0.87
C ASP A 195 -11.71 11.96 -1.36
N VAL A 196 -11.14 12.79 -0.49
CA VAL A 196 -9.89 13.52 -0.79
C VAL A 196 -8.76 12.54 -1.11
N ALA A 197 -8.56 11.49 -0.31
CA ALA A 197 -7.54 10.48 -0.57
C ALA A 197 -7.76 9.74 -1.90
N LYS A 198 -9.01 9.36 -2.22
CA LYS A 198 -9.37 8.74 -3.50
C LYS A 198 -9.06 9.68 -4.68
N LYS A 199 -9.43 10.96 -4.59
CA LYS A 199 -9.15 11.99 -5.61
C LYS A 199 -7.66 12.23 -5.79
N HIS A 200 -6.89 12.25 -4.70
CA HIS A 200 -5.43 12.36 -4.74
C HIS A 200 -4.80 11.19 -5.47
N LEU A 201 -5.18 9.95 -5.14
CA LEU A 201 -4.69 8.75 -5.84
C LEU A 201 -5.08 8.75 -7.31
N SER A 202 -6.30 9.23 -7.62
CA SER A 202 -6.75 9.40 -9.00
C SER A 202 -5.87 10.40 -9.75
N LYS A 203 -5.60 11.59 -9.17
CA LYS A 203 -4.79 12.64 -9.81
C LYS A 203 -3.39 12.14 -10.18
N ILE A 204 -2.70 11.47 -9.25
CA ILE A 204 -1.31 11.01 -9.47
C ILE A 204 -1.20 9.78 -10.39
N THR A 205 -2.32 9.06 -10.62
CA THR A 205 -2.41 7.91 -11.54
C THR A 205 -3.23 8.22 -12.79
N ALA A 206 -3.51 9.48 -13.06
CA ALA A 206 -4.23 9.92 -14.25
C ALA A 206 -3.42 9.66 -15.53
N ALA A 207 -4.01 9.94 -16.70
CA ALA A 207 -3.35 9.81 -18.00
C ALA A 207 -2.20 10.82 -18.25
N LYS A 208 -2.00 11.77 -17.33
CA LYS A 208 -0.87 12.72 -17.33
C LYS A 208 -0.24 12.70 -15.94
N PRO A 209 1.09 12.89 -15.83
CA PRO A 209 1.75 13.01 -14.53
C PRO A 209 1.23 14.25 -13.77
N PRO A 210 1.26 14.23 -12.43
CA PRO A 210 0.95 15.42 -11.64
C PRO A 210 2.06 16.47 -11.79
N GLU A 211 1.74 17.74 -11.48
CA GLU A 211 2.71 18.84 -11.50
C GLU A 211 3.77 18.72 -10.40
N ASP A 212 3.37 18.18 -9.26
CA ASP A 212 4.22 17.90 -8.10
C ASP A 212 3.90 16.53 -7.51
N TRP A 213 4.78 16.08 -6.62
CA TRP A 213 4.66 14.78 -5.94
C TRP A 213 4.28 14.90 -4.46
N GLU A 214 3.97 16.11 -3.97
CA GLU A 214 3.64 16.33 -2.55
C GLU A 214 2.41 15.54 -2.14
N ILE A 215 1.38 15.59 -2.99
CA ILE A 215 0.14 14.81 -2.82
C ILE A 215 0.45 13.31 -2.71
N SER A 216 1.29 12.79 -3.63
CA SER A 216 1.65 11.36 -3.64
C SER A 216 2.43 10.95 -2.39
N ASN A 217 3.39 11.79 -1.97
CA ASN A 217 4.26 11.52 -0.83
C ASN A 217 3.48 11.60 0.50
N ASN A 218 2.47 12.46 0.57
CA ASN A 218 1.66 12.62 1.77
C ASN A 218 0.46 11.66 1.85
N LEU A 219 0.04 11.05 0.74
CA LEU A 219 -1.15 10.18 0.68
C LEU A 219 -1.17 9.06 1.75
N PRO A 220 -0.07 8.31 2.01
CA PRO A 220 -0.08 7.28 3.05
C PRO A 220 -0.37 7.84 4.45
N ASN A 221 0.08 9.07 4.73
CA ASN A 221 -0.17 9.73 6.02
C ASN A 221 -1.62 10.19 6.17
N ILE A 222 -2.23 10.64 5.07
CA ILE A 222 -3.65 11.03 5.04
C ILE A 222 -4.51 9.81 5.38
N ILE A 223 -4.24 8.67 4.74
CA ILE A 223 -4.99 7.44 4.95
C ILE A 223 -4.71 6.85 6.34
N ALA A 224 -3.47 6.91 6.83
CA ALA A 224 -3.15 6.48 8.19
C ALA A 224 -3.93 7.28 9.25
N ARG A 225 -4.01 8.61 9.11
CA ARG A 225 -4.83 9.45 10.01
C ARG A 225 -6.32 9.12 9.91
N TRP A 226 -6.83 8.86 8.70
CA TRP A 226 -8.20 8.41 8.52
C TRP A 226 -8.46 7.08 9.24
N ASN A 227 -7.55 6.10 9.11
CA ASN A 227 -7.63 4.81 9.79
C ASN A 227 -7.66 4.96 11.31
N ILE A 228 -6.86 5.87 11.88
CA ILE A 228 -6.87 6.15 13.31
C ILE A 228 -8.25 6.65 13.74
N ASN A 229 -8.79 7.67 13.07
CA ASN A 229 -10.12 8.20 13.38
C ASN A 229 -11.22 7.13 13.20
N TYR A 230 -11.14 6.33 12.15
CA TYR A 230 -12.10 5.26 11.89
C TYR A 230 -11.98 4.13 12.93
N GLY A 231 -10.77 3.82 13.38
CA GLY A 231 -10.51 2.86 14.45
C GLY A 231 -11.14 3.29 15.77
N HIS A 232 -11.15 4.59 16.09
CA HIS A 232 -11.86 5.09 17.29
C HIS A 232 -13.36 4.79 17.19
N TYR A 233 -13.96 5.12 16.04
CA TYR A 233 -15.37 4.84 15.79
C TYR A 233 -15.70 3.33 15.92
N LEU A 234 -14.82 2.46 15.38
CA LEU A 234 -14.98 1.01 15.51
C LEU A 234 -14.89 0.57 16.98
N ALA A 235 -13.91 1.06 17.74
CA ALA A 235 -13.74 0.74 19.15
C ALA A 235 -14.95 1.21 19.98
N ASP A 236 -15.44 2.44 19.76
CA ASP A 236 -16.64 2.97 20.41
C ASP A 236 -17.89 2.15 20.06
N SER A 237 -17.92 1.54 18.88
CA SER A 237 -18.97 0.63 18.43
C SER A 237 -18.81 -0.82 18.91
N GLY A 238 -17.82 -1.10 19.77
CA GLY A 238 -17.53 -2.44 20.28
C GLY A 238 -16.81 -3.38 19.30
N LYS A 239 -16.34 -2.85 18.16
CA LYS A 239 -15.62 -3.57 17.10
C LYS A 239 -14.12 -3.51 17.31
N TYR A 240 -13.67 -4.13 18.40
CA TYR A 240 -12.29 -3.98 18.90
C TYR A 240 -11.24 -4.61 17.98
N ASP A 241 -11.53 -5.78 17.40
CA ASP A 241 -10.60 -6.46 16.51
C ASP A 241 -10.45 -5.68 15.20
N GLU A 242 -11.54 -5.15 14.65
CA GLU A 242 -11.49 -4.29 13.47
C GLU A 242 -10.76 -2.98 13.76
N ALA A 243 -10.96 -2.38 14.94
CA ALA A 243 -10.24 -1.19 15.38
C ALA A 243 -8.73 -1.44 15.43
N LEU A 244 -8.30 -2.50 16.12
CA LEU A 244 -6.88 -2.90 16.19
C LEU A 244 -6.29 -3.15 14.81
N TYR A 245 -7.09 -3.73 13.90
CA TYR A 245 -6.67 -4.00 12.54
C TYR A 245 -6.44 -2.72 11.74
N VAL A 246 -7.36 -1.75 11.77
CA VAL A 246 -7.16 -0.48 11.04
C VAL A 246 -6.04 0.37 11.65
N PHE A 247 -5.82 0.32 12.97
CA PHE A 247 -4.64 0.93 13.59
C PHE A 247 -3.34 0.28 13.11
N GLN A 248 -3.32 -1.05 12.95
CA GLN A 248 -2.16 -1.74 12.39
C GLN A 248 -1.90 -1.30 10.94
N ILE A 249 -2.95 -1.16 10.13
CA ILE A 249 -2.83 -0.62 8.76
C ILE A 249 -2.26 0.81 8.80
N ALA A 250 -2.68 1.65 9.75
CA ALA A 250 -2.11 2.99 9.92
C ALA A 250 -0.60 2.96 10.22
N LEU A 251 -0.16 2.05 11.11
CA LEU A 251 1.26 1.83 11.40
C LEU A 251 2.04 1.38 10.17
N ASP A 252 1.52 0.45 9.38
CA ASP A 252 2.23 -0.06 8.21
C ASP A 252 2.26 0.95 7.04
N LEU A 253 1.32 1.90 6.98
CA LEU A 253 1.26 2.94 5.95
C LEU A 253 2.22 4.11 6.17
N THR A 254 2.64 4.40 7.40
CA THR A 254 3.39 5.62 7.72
C THR A 254 4.65 5.35 8.54
N GLU A 255 5.68 6.13 8.21
CA GLU A 255 6.93 6.22 8.96
C GLU A 255 6.96 7.45 9.88
N LYS A 256 5.93 8.32 9.85
CA LYS A 256 5.92 9.54 10.67
C LYS A 256 5.76 9.19 12.16
N PRO A 257 6.75 9.48 13.02
CA PRO A 257 6.74 9.11 14.43
C PRO A 257 5.46 9.54 15.17
N GLU A 258 4.92 10.71 14.87
CA GLU A 258 3.74 11.27 15.54
C GLU A 258 2.49 10.46 15.19
N ILE A 259 2.27 10.14 13.91
CA ILE A 259 1.10 9.35 13.46
C ILE A 259 1.19 7.92 13.97
N ARG A 260 2.41 7.35 13.98
CA ARG A 260 2.63 6.01 14.53
C ARG A 260 2.35 5.99 16.03
N SER A 261 2.78 7.01 16.75
CA SER A 261 2.54 7.13 18.19
C SER A 261 1.06 7.30 18.50
N ASP A 262 0.32 8.08 17.70
CA ASP A 262 -1.15 8.17 17.81
C ASP A 262 -1.78 6.77 17.65
N ALA A 263 -1.46 6.02 16.59
CA ALA A 263 -2.00 4.68 16.38
C ALA A 263 -1.65 3.70 17.52
N ARG A 264 -0.43 3.77 18.07
CA ARG A 264 0.00 2.94 19.20
C ARG A 264 -0.75 3.28 20.49
N LEU A 265 -0.94 4.57 20.79
CA LEU A 265 -1.71 4.99 21.96
C LEU A 265 -3.13 4.43 21.92
N GLU A 266 -3.76 4.46 20.73
CA GLU A 266 -5.12 4.00 20.52
C GLU A 266 -5.23 2.48 20.60
N ARG A 267 -4.27 1.74 20.01
CA ARG A 267 -4.14 0.29 20.22
C ARG A 267 -4.00 -0.06 21.70
N GLY A 268 -3.10 0.63 22.41
CA GLY A 268 -2.90 0.44 23.83
C GLY A 268 -4.16 0.71 24.65
N ALA A 269 -4.92 1.75 24.29
CA ALA A 269 -6.20 2.07 24.93
C ALA A 269 -7.24 0.97 24.70
N VAL A 270 -7.33 0.40 23.49
CA VAL A 270 -8.23 -0.72 23.21
C VAL A 270 -7.85 -1.95 24.03
N TYR A 271 -6.57 -2.30 24.08
CA TYR A 271 -6.09 -3.43 24.87
C TYR A 271 -6.36 -3.26 26.36
N ALA A 272 -6.04 -2.10 26.93
CA ALA A 272 -6.19 -1.84 28.35
C ALA A 272 -7.68 -1.75 28.76
N ARG A 273 -8.48 -0.97 28.03
CA ARG A 273 -9.84 -0.60 28.47
C ARG A 273 -10.89 -1.64 28.12
N PHE A 274 -10.78 -2.25 26.93
CA PHE A 274 -11.85 -3.08 26.40
C PHE A 274 -11.50 -4.57 26.42
N LEU A 275 -10.27 -4.92 26.05
CA LEU A 275 -9.84 -6.32 25.97
C LEU A 275 -9.22 -6.86 27.26
N LYS A 276 -9.00 -6.00 28.27
CA LYS A 276 -8.38 -6.37 29.55
C LYS A 276 -7.05 -7.09 29.37
N ASN A 277 -6.24 -6.60 28.42
CA ASN A 277 -4.92 -7.13 28.10
C ASN A 277 -3.85 -6.06 28.40
N PRO A 278 -3.54 -5.84 29.70
CA PRO A 278 -2.58 -4.82 30.12
C PRO A 278 -1.16 -5.11 29.60
N GLU A 279 -0.77 -6.36 29.35
CA GLU A 279 0.52 -6.70 28.77
C GLU A 279 0.67 -6.20 27.33
N ALA A 280 -0.36 -6.40 26.49
CA ALA A 280 -0.37 -5.86 25.14
C ALA A 280 -0.42 -4.33 25.13
N ALA A 281 -1.19 -3.72 26.03
CA ALA A 281 -1.22 -2.27 26.18
C ALA A 281 0.16 -1.71 26.57
N LEU A 282 0.81 -2.34 27.55
CA LEU A 282 2.15 -1.96 27.99
C LEU A 282 3.16 -2.02 26.85
N ALA A 283 3.11 -3.07 26.01
CA ALA A 283 3.99 -3.19 24.85
C ALA A 283 3.83 -2.02 23.87
N GLU A 284 2.59 -1.62 23.56
CA GLU A 284 2.34 -0.48 22.66
C GLU A 284 2.88 0.85 23.23
N TYR A 285 2.72 1.09 24.53
CA TYR A 285 3.22 2.32 25.16
C TYR A 285 4.75 2.34 25.25
N LEU A 286 5.38 1.20 25.55
CA LEU A 286 6.84 1.09 25.60
C LEU A 286 7.47 1.38 24.23
N LEU A 287 6.88 0.87 23.14
CA LEU A 287 7.37 1.13 21.79
C LEU A 287 7.40 2.62 21.45
N ILE A 288 6.47 3.43 21.98
CA ILE A 288 6.51 4.89 21.78
C ILE A 288 7.72 5.51 22.50
N ILE A 289 7.94 5.12 23.76
CA ILE A 289 9.02 5.65 24.61
C ILE A 289 10.39 5.30 24.03
N GLU A 290 10.52 4.10 23.46
CA GLU A 290 11.77 3.55 22.94
C GLU A 290 12.06 3.98 21.49
N GLU A 291 11.06 3.96 20.60
CA GLU A 291 11.28 4.26 19.17
C GLU A 291 11.14 5.76 18.85
N TYR A 292 10.34 6.51 19.63
CA TYR A 292 9.97 7.90 19.32
C TYR A 292 10.22 8.84 20.52
N PRO A 293 11.49 9.09 20.92
CA PRO A 293 11.81 9.87 22.12
C PRO A 293 11.36 11.34 22.08
N GLU A 294 11.21 11.93 20.90
CA GLU A 294 10.99 13.37 20.72
C GLU A 294 9.52 13.75 20.44
N VAL A 295 8.61 12.78 20.37
CA VAL A 295 7.20 13.06 20.00
C VAL A 295 6.37 13.51 21.21
N PRO A 296 5.40 14.43 21.04
CA PRO A 296 4.54 14.87 22.13
C PRO A 296 3.76 13.73 22.82
N GLN A 297 3.39 12.69 22.07
CA GLN A 297 2.67 11.51 22.55
C GLN A 297 3.44 10.74 23.63
N ARG A 298 4.77 10.92 23.70
CA ARG A 298 5.62 10.20 24.65
C ARG A 298 5.30 10.52 26.10
N GLU A 299 4.90 11.75 26.40
CA GLU A 299 4.44 12.12 27.75
C GLU A 299 3.29 11.21 28.20
N LEU A 300 2.27 11.08 27.34
CA LEU A 300 1.10 10.25 27.60
C LEU A 300 1.47 8.77 27.67
N ALA A 301 2.33 8.30 26.78
CA ALA A 301 2.82 6.91 26.78
C ALA A 301 3.57 6.57 28.08
N LEU A 302 4.39 7.48 28.60
CA LEU A 302 5.13 7.28 29.86
C LEU A 302 4.19 7.23 31.06
N PHE A 303 3.18 8.10 31.10
CA PHE A 303 2.14 8.04 32.12
C PHE A 303 1.37 6.71 32.08
N TYR A 304 0.87 6.31 30.90
CA TYR A 304 0.13 5.05 30.78
C TYR A 304 1.01 3.82 31.05
N THR A 305 2.27 3.81 30.63
CA THR A 305 3.24 2.75 30.99
C THR A 305 3.32 2.57 32.50
N ALA A 306 3.46 3.67 33.26
CA ALA A 306 3.50 3.60 34.71
C ALA A 306 2.19 3.06 35.31
N MET A 307 1.04 3.49 34.82
CA MET A 307 -0.27 3.03 35.31
C MET A 307 -0.50 1.55 35.00
N THR A 308 -0.15 1.09 33.80
CA THR A 308 -0.27 -0.31 33.42
C THR A 308 0.69 -1.20 34.20
N LEU A 309 1.92 -0.74 34.47
CA LEU A 309 2.85 -1.46 35.36
C LEU A 309 2.32 -1.58 36.79
N TYR A 310 1.63 -0.55 37.29
CA TYR A 310 0.98 -0.59 38.59
C TYR A 310 -0.16 -1.60 38.62
N GLU A 311 -1.02 -1.62 37.60
CA GLU A 311 -2.11 -2.59 37.43
C GLU A 311 -1.58 -4.04 37.40
N LEU A 312 -0.47 -4.26 36.70
CA LEU A 312 0.27 -5.52 36.65
C LEU A 312 1.03 -5.87 37.94
N LYS A 313 0.92 -5.04 38.99
CA LYS A 313 1.59 -5.18 40.29
C LYS A 313 3.12 -5.12 40.23
N PHE A 314 3.70 -4.60 39.15
CA PHE A 314 5.13 -4.30 39.03
C PHE A 314 5.46 -2.95 39.68
N PHE A 315 5.17 -2.82 40.98
CA PHE A 315 5.21 -1.55 41.71
C PHE A 315 6.56 -0.83 41.65
N HIS A 316 7.67 -1.57 41.72
CA HIS A 316 9.00 -0.99 41.58
C HIS A 316 9.19 -0.31 40.21
N LYS A 317 8.87 -1.03 39.13
CA LYS A 317 8.98 -0.51 37.76
C LYS A 317 7.99 0.64 37.51
N ALA A 318 6.78 0.55 38.08
CA ALA A 318 5.82 1.64 38.02
C ALA A 318 6.38 2.91 38.66
N LYS A 319 6.97 2.80 39.86
CA LYS A 319 7.62 3.92 40.56
C LYS A 319 8.78 4.50 39.75
N GLU A 320 9.63 3.67 39.14
CA GLU A 320 10.70 4.13 38.25
C GLU A 320 10.17 4.98 37.09
N ARG A 321 9.11 4.51 36.41
CA ARG A 321 8.50 5.26 35.29
C ARG A 321 7.80 6.54 35.75
N LEU A 322 7.20 6.57 36.93
CA LEU A 322 6.63 7.79 37.52
C LEU A 322 7.71 8.83 37.86
N LEU A 323 8.83 8.39 38.45
CA LEU A 323 9.96 9.27 38.70
C LEU A 323 10.56 9.80 37.39
N GLN A 324 10.64 8.95 36.37
CA GLN A 324 11.05 9.36 35.03
C GLN A 324 10.10 10.43 34.46
N TYR A 325 8.78 10.22 34.54
CA TYR A 325 7.80 11.21 34.10
C TYR A 325 8.00 12.54 34.82
N LYS A 326 8.10 12.53 36.16
CA LYS A 326 8.26 13.74 36.96
C LYS A 326 9.55 14.51 36.60
N LYS A 327 10.62 13.80 36.21
CA LYS A 327 11.88 14.40 35.77
C LYS A 327 11.77 15.01 34.38
N GLU A 328 11.14 14.30 33.44
CA GLU A 328 11.13 14.68 32.02
C GLU A 328 9.99 15.66 31.68
N TYR A 329 8.87 15.59 32.41
CA TYR A 329 7.69 16.41 32.22
C TYR A 329 7.23 17.03 33.56
N PRO A 330 8.05 17.89 34.20
CA PRO A 330 7.73 18.48 35.50
C PRO A 330 6.45 19.35 35.47
N ASP A 331 6.13 19.94 34.32
CA ASP A 331 4.89 20.70 34.08
C ASP A 331 3.89 19.94 33.18
N GLY A 332 4.05 18.62 33.09
CA GLY A 332 3.25 17.75 32.25
C GLY A 332 1.78 17.71 32.67
N LYS A 333 0.89 17.40 31.72
CA LYS A 333 -0.56 17.30 31.87
C LYS A 333 -0.99 16.35 32.99
N TYR A 334 -0.19 15.33 33.29
CA TYR A 334 -0.50 14.28 34.27
C TYR A 334 0.34 14.38 35.55
N ILE A 335 1.10 15.47 35.76
CA ILE A 335 2.01 15.57 36.90
C ILE A 335 1.30 15.38 38.26
N GLY A 336 0.09 15.94 38.42
CA GLY A 336 -0.69 15.75 39.65
C GLY A 336 -1.07 14.29 39.92
N ASN A 337 -1.42 13.53 38.87
CA ASN A 337 -1.67 12.09 38.99
C ASN A 337 -0.39 11.33 39.35
N VAL A 338 0.74 11.72 38.74
CA VAL A 338 2.05 11.11 39.00
C VAL A 338 2.48 11.28 40.44
N GLU A 339 2.37 12.49 41.00
CA GLU A 339 2.71 12.75 42.40
C GLU A 339 1.83 12.00 43.38
N THR A 340 0.54 11.90 43.08
CA THR A 340 -0.41 11.11 43.87
C THR A 340 0.00 9.64 43.90
N MET A 341 0.31 9.06 42.74
CA MET A 341 0.70 7.65 42.63
C MET A 341 2.07 7.37 43.28
N LEU A 342 3.02 8.30 43.20
CA LEU A 342 4.30 8.19 43.89
C LEU A 342 4.13 8.14 45.42
N ASN A 343 3.14 8.86 45.98
CA ASN A 343 2.84 8.80 47.41
C ASN A 343 2.22 7.46 47.82
N ILE A 344 1.38 6.87 46.97
CA ILE A 344 0.79 5.54 47.20
C ILE A 344 1.88 4.45 47.19
N LEU A 345 2.89 4.60 46.33
CA LEU A 345 4.01 3.67 46.17
C LEU A 345 5.20 3.95 47.12
N LYS A 346 4.99 4.71 48.19
CA LYS A 346 6.02 5.00 49.19
C LYS A 346 6.36 3.79 50.04
#